data_AF-A0A1Y2K3B3-F1
#
_entry.id   AF-A0A1Y2K3B3-F1
#
_cell.length_a   1.000
_cell.length_b   1.000
_cell.length_c   1.000
_cell.angle_alpha   90.00
_cell.angle_beta   90.00
_cell.angle_gamma   90.00
#
_symmetry.space_group_name_H-M   'P 1'
#
loop_
_entity.id
_entity.type
_entity.pdbx_description
1 polymer ?
#
loop_
_entity_poly.entity_id
_entity_poly.type
_entity_poly.pdbx_seq_one_letter_code
_entity_poly.pdbx_strand_id
1 'polypeptide(L)'
;MLEARAQQMKQDGRLDFTRVGLAREVRRALSETAPAPKPTDRATRKQTRLDSFSLLEHKLDKLLELAYPKPPQATLHRLPQDAVLTVDGLIFWDKQCGLAVGDLIELQAALFPDAPVLLRTYARVAQIQLGENGLNGVTCLYEQHPNYNRKPQLQAEEPEEELVEEVVDEVEEVKQAAPAAYVPPPPPPPPKPIDDDGANRRQAFRVNDEIPFLWRVVTQQELDEAGDHLSATREILPSRIERDYLSALEMISELRTTVRKAHPKADKNTEWFCHQLKARFQRANLADEVALHMRLLNHLGNVLREFAKLGVPCNRPTQIFQILRRQLEAQNKQSVLRRNPAADKKAVEEGIALKKRIEKEIAKGMELLDPKEMLLGAKLQQFSNDLEELGSVNEDYPSPEDDSLSELITYPVNLSANGVAFRTRKHELHKGMYVEMLLKLNPDGREWRQHRCYGKVVMIKGPDSSHRMRVASMILVQTTQFQEQLYQHIVRKQREQLSDRVEVAGY
;
A
#
# COMPACT_ATOMS: atom_id res chain seq x y z
N MET A 1 15.57 -11.87 57.64
CA MET A 1 15.95 -12.45 56.33
C MET A 1 15.68 -11.49 55.15
N LEU A 2 14.53 -10.80 55.11
CA LEU A 2 14.23 -9.78 54.08
C LEU A 2 15.09 -8.50 54.19
N GLU A 3 15.38 -8.02 55.40
CA GLU A 3 16.22 -6.83 55.61
C GLU A 3 17.71 -7.08 55.29
N ALA A 4 18.22 -8.28 55.57
CA ALA A 4 19.58 -8.69 55.21
C ALA A 4 19.75 -8.80 53.68
N ARG A 5 18.73 -9.31 52.96
CA ARG A 5 18.70 -9.27 51.49
C ARG A 5 18.64 -7.83 50.96
N ALA A 6 17.87 -6.94 51.59
CA ALA A 6 17.76 -5.55 51.17
C ALA A 6 19.07 -4.74 51.35
N GLN A 7 19.88 -5.06 52.37
CA GLN A 7 21.19 -4.43 52.56
C GLN A 7 22.25 -4.96 51.59
N GLN A 8 22.26 -6.27 51.32
CA GLN A 8 23.17 -6.86 50.32
C GLN A 8 22.83 -6.38 48.89
N MET A 9 21.55 -6.17 48.59
CA MET A 9 21.08 -5.70 47.27
C MET A 9 21.30 -4.21 47.02
N LYS A 10 21.39 -3.37 48.07
CA LYS A 10 21.82 -1.96 47.95
C LYS A 10 23.28 -1.82 47.52
N GLN A 11 24.12 -2.82 47.80
CA GLN A 11 25.53 -2.82 47.41
C GLN A 11 25.74 -3.22 45.93
N ASP A 12 24.81 -3.98 45.34
CA ASP A 12 24.91 -4.50 43.96
C ASP A 12 24.33 -3.58 42.88
N GLY A 13 23.75 -2.43 43.24
CA GLY A 13 23.27 -1.42 42.29
C GLY A 13 22.13 -1.86 41.35
N ARG A 14 21.47 -3.00 41.62
CA ARG A 14 20.40 -3.54 40.78
C ARG A 14 19.02 -3.16 41.32
N LEU A 15 18.22 -2.51 40.47
CA LEU A 15 16.82 -2.17 40.72
C LEU A 15 15.93 -3.42 40.67
N ASP A 16 15.02 -3.52 41.63
CA ASP A 16 14.13 -4.66 41.80
C ASP A 16 12.97 -4.59 40.79
N PHE A 17 12.87 -5.57 39.88
CA PHE A 17 11.78 -5.69 38.91
C PHE A 17 10.50 -6.25 39.58
N THR A 18 9.92 -5.52 40.53
CA THR A 18 8.56 -5.77 41.01
C THR A 18 7.61 -4.73 40.42
N ARG A 19 6.43 -5.17 39.97
CA ARG A 19 5.40 -4.35 39.31
C ARG A 19 5.03 -3.07 40.11
N VAL A 20 5.23 -3.09 41.43
CA VAL A 20 4.95 -1.99 42.36
C VAL A 20 6.17 -1.06 42.55
N GLY A 21 7.39 -1.60 42.58
CA GLY A 21 8.64 -0.81 42.69
C GLY A 21 8.89 0.02 41.44
N LEU A 22 8.77 -0.60 40.26
CA LEU A 22 8.92 0.06 38.97
C LEU A 22 7.94 1.24 38.83
N ALA A 23 6.67 1.05 39.24
CA ALA A 23 5.65 2.09 39.13
C ALA A 23 5.90 3.30 40.07
N ARG A 24 6.63 3.11 41.18
CA ARG A 24 6.95 4.19 42.14
C ARG A 24 8.17 4.98 41.69
N GLU A 25 9.21 4.30 41.21
CA GLU A 25 10.43 4.95 40.72
C GLU A 25 10.20 5.66 39.39
N VAL A 26 9.42 5.05 38.48
CA VAL A 26 8.94 5.71 37.27
C VAL A 26 8.16 6.96 37.64
N ARG A 27 7.19 6.89 38.57
CA ARG A 27 6.44 8.08 39.00
C ARG A 27 7.33 9.17 39.59
N ARG A 28 8.36 8.80 40.37
CA ARG A 28 9.33 9.74 40.92
C ARG A 28 10.18 10.41 39.82
N ALA A 29 10.77 9.62 38.92
CA ALA A 29 11.57 10.11 37.80
C ALA A 29 10.76 11.00 36.83
N LEU A 30 9.47 10.69 36.63
CA LEU A 30 8.54 11.49 35.83
C LEU A 30 8.06 12.78 36.53
N SER A 31 8.24 12.87 37.85
CA SER A 31 7.84 14.03 38.68
C SER A 31 8.97 15.03 38.93
N GLU A 32 10.24 14.61 38.79
CA GLU A 32 11.42 15.47 38.94
C GLU A 32 11.67 16.37 37.71
N THR A 33 11.00 16.12 36.58
CA THR A 33 11.00 17.03 35.41
C THR A 33 10.04 18.19 35.66
N ALA A 34 10.57 19.42 35.64
CA ALA A 34 10.00 20.70 36.09
C ALA A 34 8.46 20.90 35.90
N PRO A 35 7.78 21.60 36.84
CA PRO A 35 6.34 21.85 36.75
C PRO A 35 6.01 22.71 35.53
N ALA A 36 5.00 22.28 34.77
CA ALA A 36 4.51 23.00 33.58
C ALA A 36 4.01 24.41 33.94
N PRO A 37 4.36 25.46 33.17
CA PRO A 37 3.87 26.81 33.40
C PRO A 37 2.36 26.89 33.17
N LYS A 38 1.64 27.58 34.08
CA LYS A 38 0.19 27.78 33.96
C LYS A 38 -0.10 28.71 32.76
N PRO A 39 -0.97 28.31 31.81
CA PRO A 39 -1.20 29.09 30.60
C PRO A 39 -2.15 30.25 30.87
N THR A 40 -1.66 31.49 30.80
CA THR A 40 -2.48 32.71 30.92
C THR A 40 -3.02 33.24 29.59
N ASP A 41 -2.65 32.67 28.42
CA ASP A 41 -3.12 33.21 27.14
C ASP A 41 -3.27 32.20 25.96
N ARG A 42 -3.97 32.61 24.89
CA ARG A 42 -4.33 31.72 23.77
C ARG A 42 -3.14 31.33 22.87
N ALA A 43 -2.13 32.22 22.77
CA ALA A 43 -0.87 31.95 22.07
C ALA A 43 0.03 30.98 22.86
N THR A 44 0.04 31.09 24.19
CA THR A 44 0.84 30.21 25.07
C THR A 44 0.33 28.76 25.07
N ARG A 45 -0.95 28.50 24.77
CA ARG A 45 -1.54 27.14 24.67
C ARG A 45 -1.01 26.27 23.51
N LYS A 46 -0.60 26.87 22.38
CA LYS A 46 0.02 26.12 21.27
C LYS A 46 1.46 25.75 21.60
N GLN A 47 2.20 26.67 22.22
CA GLN A 47 3.55 26.43 22.72
C GLN A 47 3.56 25.33 23.80
N THR A 48 2.61 25.38 24.77
CA THR A 48 2.52 24.35 25.82
C THR A 48 2.23 22.95 25.26
N ARG A 49 1.53 22.82 24.12
CA ARG A 49 1.28 21.52 23.49
C ARG A 49 2.54 20.94 22.85
N LEU A 50 3.35 21.76 22.18
CA LEU A 50 4.64 21.33 21.63
C LEU A 50 5.58 20.92 22.76
N ASP A 51 5.65 21.71 23.84
CA ASP A 51 6.47 21.41 25.01
C ASP A 51 5.99 20.13 25.74
N SER A 52 4.69 19.81 25.68
CA SER A 52 4.12 18.59 26.25
C SER A 52 4.56 17.32 25.51
N PHE A 53 4.72 17.39 24.18
CA PHE A 53 5.17 16.25 23.39
C PHE A 53 6.65 15.97 23.60
N SER A 54 7.49 17.01 23.62
CA SER A 54 8.91 16.87 23.94
C SER A 54 9.12 16.32 25.36
N LEU A 55 8.28 16.74 26.31
CA LEU A 55 8.31 16.18 27.68
C LEU A 55 7.88 14.71 27.71
N LEU A 56 6.91 14.30 26.88
CA LEU A 56 6.48 12.90 26.76
C LEU A 56 7.56 12.02 26.12
N GLU A 57 8.23 12.52 25.10
CA GLU A 57 9.34 11.85 24.41
C GLU A 57 10.52 11.63 25.37
N HIS A 58 10.95 12.68 26.08
CA HIS A 58 12.00 12.57 27.09
C HIS A 58 11.64 11.58 28.22
N LYS A 59 10.35 11.53 28.60
CA LYS A 59 9.83 10.58 29.59
C LYS A 59 9.83 9.14 29.08
N LEU A 60 9.59 8.93 27.78
CA LEU A 60 9.65 7.63 27.13
C LEU A 60 11.10 7.13 27.04
N ASP A 61 12.03 8.00 26.65
CA ASP A 61 13.45 7.65 26.53
C ASP A 61 14.03 7.22 27.88
N LYS A 62 13.74 7.97 28.94
CA LYS A 62 14.17 7.64 30.30
C LYS A 62 13.54 6.34 30.81
N LEU A 63 12.31 6.04 30.39
CA LEU A 63 11.64 4.77 30.69
C LEU A 63 12.32 3.58 29.99
N LEU A 64 12.72 3.77 28.73
CA LEU A 64 13.44 2.75 27.97
C LEU A 64 14.84 2.50 28.54
N GLU A 65 15.55 3.56 28.95
CA GLU A 65 16.85 3.46 29.62
C GLU A 65 16.77 2.71 30.95
N LEU A 66 15.73 2.96 31.76
CA LEU A 66 15.52 2.28 33.05
C LEU A 66 15.02 0.83 32.89
N ALA A 67 14.19 0.55 31.88
CA ALA A 67 13.66 -0.79 31.63
C ALA A 67 14.70 -1.76 31.05
N TYR A 68 15.72 -1.23 30.37
CA TYR A 68 16.75 -2.00 29.71
C TYR A 68 18.14 -1.50 30.12
N PRO A 69 18.62 -1.82 31.35
CA PRO A 69 19.97 -1.47 31.75
C PRO A 69 20.96 -2.03 30.73
N LYS A 70 21.96 -1.22 30.36
CA LYS A 70 23.01 -1.60 29.37
C LYS A 70 23.47 -3.02 29.67
N PRO A 71 23.43 -3.93 28.68
CA PRO A 71 23.75 -5.34 28.92
C PRO A 71 25.14 -5.42 29.54
N PRO A 72 25.37 -6.34 30.50
CA PRO A 72 26.73 -6.61 30.95
C PRO A 72 27.57 -6.89 29.70
N GLN A 73 28.79 -6.35 29.64
CA GLN A 73 29.76 -6.55 28.56
C GLN A 73 30.22 -8.03 28.46
N ALA A 74 29.29 -8.97 28.47
CA ALA A 74 29.51 -10.37 28.17
C ALA A 74 29.59 -10.50 26.65
N THR A 75 30.80 -10.31 26.13
CA THR A 75 31.33 -10.89 24.89
C THR A 75 30.32 -11.10 23.76
N LEU A 76 29.66 -10.01 23.33
CA LEU A 76 29.20 -9.92 21.96
C LEU A 76 30.46 -9.82 21.10
N HIS A 77 30.88 -10.94 20.50
CA HIS A 77 31.90 -10.92 19.47
C HIS A 77 31.38 -10.03 18.34
N ARG A 78 32.01 -8.88 18.17
CA ARG A 78 31.75 -8.01 17.02
C ARG A 78 32.00 -8.87 15.78
N LEU A 79 31.01 -8.93 14.88
CA LEU A 79 31.22 -9.56 13.58
C LEU A 79 32.53 -9.00 12.98
N PRO A 80 33.39 -9.84 12.39
CA PRO A 80 34.56 -9.37 11.65
C PRO A 80 34.15 -8.26 10.69
N GLN A 81 35.00 -7.25 10.49
CA GLN A 81 34.67 -6.10 9.62
C GLN A 81 34.29 -6.52 8.19
N ASP A 82 34.68 -7.73 7.81
CA ASP A 82 34.53 -8.31 6.48
C ASP A 82 33.32 -9.25 6.38
N ALA A 83 32.49 -9.31 7.42
CA ALA A 83 31.28 -10.12 7.43
C ALA A 83 30.16 -9.47 6.64
N VAL A 84 29.57 -10.22 5.71
CA VAL A 84 28.47 -9.80 4.84
C VAL A 84 27.19 -10.53 5.25
N LEU A 85 26.23 -9.76 5.76
CA LEU A 85 24.86 -10.25 6.02
C LEU A 85 24.05 -10.17 4.73
N THR A 86 23.50 -11.30 4.29
CA THR A 86 22.60 -11.38 3.14
C THR A 86 21.18 -11.72 3.60
N VAL A 87 20.22 -11.73 2.67
CA VAL A 87 18.84 -12.16 2.96
C VAL A 87 18.80 -13.65 3.31
N ASP A 88 19.65 -14.44 2.67
CA ASP A 88 19.65 -15.90 2.79
C ASP A 88 20.59 -16.40 3.88
N GLY A 89 21.49 -15.54 4.40
CA GLY A 89 22.46 -15.97 5.39
C GLY A 89 23.53 -14.95 5.79
N LEU A 90 24.70 -15.48 6.15
CA LEU A 90 25.86 -14.72 6.63
C LEU A 90 27.13 -15.29 5.99
N ILE A 91 27.97 -14.43 5.45
CA ILE A 91 29.31 -14.78 4.97
C ILE A 91 30.32 -14.08 5.86
N PHE A 92 31.34 -14.77 6.34
CA PHE A 92 32.42 -14.17 7.12
C PHE A 92 33.74 -14.91 6.89
N TRP A 93 34.84 -14.29 7.31
CA TRP A 93 36.19 -14.86 7.19
C TRP A 93 36.76 -15.17 8.56
N ASP A 94 37.31 -16.37 8.75
CA ASP A 94 37.88 -16.81 10.01
C ASP A 94 39.29 -17.43 9.82
N LYS A 95 40.24 -17.05 10.68
CA LYS A 95 41.63 -17.57 10.67
C LYS A 95 41.73 -18.95 11.29
N GLN A 96 40.84 -19.30 12.22
CA GLN A 96 40.84 -20.56 12.94
C GLN A 96 39.47 -21.22 12.82
N CYS A 97 39.07 -21.51 11.58
CA CYS A 97 37.77 -22.10 11.31
C CYS A 97 37.71 -23.53 11.89
N GLY A 98 37.19 -23.65 13.12
CA GLY A 98 36.83 -24.92 13.75
C GLY A 98 35.43 -25.41 13.38
N LEU A 99 34.83 -24.84 12.34
CA LEU A 99 33.52 -25.18 11.83
C LEU A 99 33.64 -26.16 10.65
N ALA A 100 32.66 -27.03 10.51
CA ALA A 100 32.49 -27.92 9.37
C ALA A 100 31.23 -27.58 8.58
N VAL A 101 31.19 -27.95 7.29
CA VAL A 101 29.96 -27.86 6.49
C VAL A 101 28.89 -28.72 7.14
N GLY A 102 27.71 -28.12 7.39
CA GLY A 102 26.60 -28.73 8.11
C GLY A 102 26.44 -28.28 9.57
N ASP A 103 27.45 -27.64 10.16
CA ASP A 103 27.39 -27.15 11.54
C ASP A 103 26.30 -26.08 11.71
N LEU A 104 25.63 -26.11 12.86
CA LEU A 104 24.62 -25.12 13.22
C LEU A 104 25.23 -24.07 14.14
N ILE A 105 25.16 -22.81 13.73
CA ILE A 105 25.64 -21.66 14.51
C ILE A 105 24.48 -20.80 14.98
N GLU A 106 24.54 -20.35 16.23
CA GLU A 106 23.62 -19.34 16.75
C GLU A 106 24.21 -17.95 16.49
N LEU A 107 23.46 -17.14 15.74
CA LEU A 107 23.78 -15.76 15.46
C LEU A 107 22.99 -14.86 16.41
N GLN A 108 23.72 -14.14 17.26
CA GLN A 108 23.16 -13.12 18.13
C GLN A 108 23.60 -11.74 17.63
N ALA A 109 22.65 -10.96 17.12
CA ALA A 109 22.92 -9.62 16.60
C ALA A 109 22.17 -8.57 17.42
N ALA A 110 22.88 -7.57 17.91
CA ALA A 110 22.23 -6.36 18.40
C ALA A 110 21.74 -5.55 17.19
N LEU A 111 20.44 -5.26 17.13
CA LEU A 111 19.86 -4.45 16.04
C LEU A 111 20.27 -2.97 16.13
N PHE A 112 20.71 -2.53 17.30
CA PHE A 112 21.12 -1.16 17.58
C PHE A 112 22.39 -1.18 18.44
N PRO A 113 23.32 -0.22 18.24
CA PRO A 113 24.51 -0.10 19.08
C PRO A 113 24.16 0.23 20.54
N ASP A 114 23.09 1.03 20.72
CA ASP A 114 22.73 1.63 22.01
C ASP A 114 21.50 0.99 22.67
N ALA A 115 20.78 0.11 21.97
CA ALA A 115 19.59 -0.56 22.49
C ALA A 115 19.74 -2.09 22.44
N PRO A 116 19.48 -2.81 23.55
CA PRO A 116 19.76 -4.24 23.65
C PRO A 116 18.64 -5.10 23.05
N VAL A 117 18.13 -4.73 21.86
CA VAL A 117 17.25 -5.62 21.10
C VAL A 117 18.14 -6.63 20.38
N LEU A 118 18.35 -7.76 21.04
CA LEU A 118 19.10 -8.90 20.52
C LEU A 118 18.19 -9.73 19.61
N LEU A 119 18.52 -9.76 18.33
CA LEU A 119 17.99 -10.73 17.39
C LEU A 119 18.78 -12.03 17.53
N ARG A 120 18.06 -13.15 17.73
CA ARG A 120 18.65 -14.49 17.73
C ARG A 120 18.15 -15.22 16.49
N THR A 121 19.07 -15.77 15.73
CA THR A 121 18.76 -16.62 14.58
C THR A 121 19.74 -17.77 14.52
N TYR A 122 19.36 -18.86 13.87
CA TYR A 122 20.24 -20.00 13.64
C TYR A 122 20.60 -20.05 12.16
N ALA A 123 21.85 -20.35 11.86
CA ALA A 123 22.33 -20.53 10.50
C ALA A 123 23.12 -21.83 10.41
N ARG A 124 23.06 -22.49 9.26
CA ARG A 124 23.82 -23.69 8.97
C ARG A 124 24.98 -23.36 8.04
N VAL A 125 26.17 -23.86 8.33
CA VAL A 125 27.35 -23.69 7.47
C VAL A 125 27.10 -24.45 6.17
N ALA A 126 26.98 -23.73 5.06
CA ALA A 126 26.71 -24.30 3.74
C ALA A 126 28.00 -24.54 2.96
N GLN A 127 29.01 -23.68 3.13
CA GLN A 127 30.27 -23.80 2.42
C GLN A 127 31.42 -23.20 3.24
N ILE A 128 32.60 -23.82 3.13
CA ILE A 128 33.86 -23.27 3.63
C ILE A 128 34.85 -23.25 2.47
N GLN A 129 35.36 -22.07 2.14
CA GLN A 129 36.37 -21.85 1.10
C GLN A 129 37.71 -21.53 1.75
N LEU A 130 38.76 -22.26 1.38
CA LEU A 130 40.11 -21.98 1.83
C LEU A 130 40.65 -20.76 1.09
N GLY A 131 40.89 -19.66 1.80
CA GLY A 131 41.46 -18.46 1.20
C GLY A 131 42.98 -18.48 1.19
N GLU A 132 43.57 -17.84 0.18
CA GLU A 132 45.02 -17.80 -0.05
C GLU A 132 45.82 -17.11 1.08
N ASN A 133 45.16 -16.30 1.91
CA ASN A 133 45.78 -15.53 2.99
C ASN A 133 45.70 -16.23 4.37
N GLY A 134 45.39 -17.53 4.41
CA GLY A 134 45.16 -18.27 5.66
C GLY A 134 43.86 -17.85 6.39
N LEU A 135 42.93 -17.25 5.67
CA LEU A 135 41.57 -16.95 6.11
C LEU A 135 40.61 -17.89 5.39
N ASN A 136 39.75 -18.57 6.13
CA ASN A 136 38.72 -19.43 5.56
C ASN A 136 37.43 -18.62 5.42
N GLY A 137 36.90 -18.55 4.20
CA GLY A 137 35.61 -17.93 3.91
C GLY A 137 34.50 -18.90 4.26
N VAL A 138 33.66 -18.53 5.22
CA VAL A 138 32.55 -19.35 5.71
C VAL A 138 31.24 -18.74 5.24
N THR A 139 30.46 -19.51 4.48
CA THR A 139 29.11 -19.15 4.03
C THR A 139 28.10 -19.95 4.83
N CYS A 140 27.24 -19.24 5.55
CA CYS A 140 26.15 -19.83 6.32
C CYS A 140 24.80 -19.42 5.72
N LEU A 141 23.82 -20.31 5.74
CA LEU A 141 22.44 -20.05 5.32
C LEU A 141 21.52 -20.08 6.54
N TYR A 142 20.57 -19.16 6.64
CA TYR A 142 19.62 -19.15 7.76
C TYR A 142 18.78 -20.41 7.76
N GLU A 143 18.62 -21.02 8.93
CA GLU A 143 17.63 -22.07 9.11
C GLU A 143 16.24 -21.47 8.97
N GLN A 144 15.50 -21.94 7.98
CA GLN A 144 14.12 -21.54 7.78
C GLN A 144 13.29 -22.09 8.92
N HIS A 145 12.75 -21.19 9.75
CA HIS A 145 11.90 -21.59 10.86
C HIS A 145 10.74 -22.45 10.30
N PRO A 146 10.49 -23.67 10.84
CA PRO A 146 9.57 -24.65 10.25
C PRO A 146 8.11 -24.16 10.13
N ASN A 147 7.78 -23.02 10.73
CA ASN A 147 6.46 -22.39 10.65
C ASN A 147 6.25 -21.51 9.42
N TYR A 148 7.29 -21.23 8.62
CA TYR A 148 7.20 -20.36 7.44
C TYR A 148 7.16 -21.10 6.10
N ASN A 149 7.44 -22.41 6.06
CA ASN A 149 7.50 -23.20 4.82
C ASN A 149 6.68 -24.51 4.87
N ARG A 150 5.36 -24.39 4.99
CA ARG A 150 4.47 -25.42 4.42
C ARG A 150 4.16 -25.03 2.97
N LYS A 151 4.96 -25.51 2.02
CA LYS A 151 4.49 -25.69 0.63
C LYS A 151 3.56 -26.92 0.61
N PRO A 152 2.47 -26.91 -0.18
CA PRO A 152 1.68 -28.12 -0.41
C PRO A 152 2.53 -29.10 -1.21
N GLN A 153 2.73 -30.32 -0.68
CA GLN A 153 3.42 -31.40 -1.37
C GLN A 153 2.61 -31.81 -2.62
N LEU A 154 3.14 -31.50 -3.80
CA LEU A 154 2.86 -32.25 -5.01
C LEU A 154 3.82 -33.45 -5.01
N GLN A 155 3.25 -34.65 -4.99
CA GLN A 155 3.97 -35.88 -5.28
C GLN A 155 4.41 -35.82 -6.74
N ALA A 156 5.71 -35.95 -6.98
CA ALA A 156 6.26 -36.20 -8.30
C ALA A 156 7.18 -37.42 -8.18
N GLU A 157 6.88 -38.39 -9.04
CA GLU A 157 7.52 -39.69 -9.21
C GLU A 157 9.00 -39.54 -9.60
N GLU A 158 9.80 -40.51 -9.15
CA GLU A 158 11.21 -40.68 -9.48
C GLU A 158 11.42 -40.94 -10.98
N PRO A 159 12.49 -40.42 -11.61
CA PRO A 159 13.05 -41.04 -12.79
C PRO A 159 14.38 -41.73 -12.48
N GLU A 160 14.50 -42.88 -13.14
CA GLU A 160 15.56 -43.88 -13.10
C GLU A 160 16.95 -43.35 -13.51
N GLU A 161 17.96 -44.01 -12.95
CA GLU A 161 19.38 -43.86 -13.26
C GLU A 161 19.70 -44.31 -14.70
N GLU A 162 20.48 -43.53 -15.44
CA GLU A 162 21.24 -44.05 -16.58
C GLU A 162 22.70 -43.59 -16.49
N LEU A 163 23.57 -44.58 -16.26
CA LEU A 163 25.02 -44.55 -16.32
C LEU A 163 25.48 -44.33 -17.76
N VAL A 164 26.40 -43.38 -18.01
CA VAL A 164 27.32 -43.47 -19.15
C VAL A 164 28.72 -43.01 -18.74
N GLU A 165 29.68 -43.85 -19.15
CA GLU A 165 31.10 -43.92 -18.86
C GLU A 165 31.97 -42.75 -19.33
N GLU A 166 33.17 -42.74 -18.74
CA GLU A 166 34.39 -41.99 -19.03
C GLU A 166 34.78 -41.88 -20.51
N VAL A 167 35.36 -40.73 -20.89
CA VAL A 167 36.56 -40.70 -21.75
C VAL A 167 37.51 -39.62 -21.24
N VAL A 168 38.70 -40.08 -20.88
CA VAL A 168 39.91 -39.32 -20.52
C VAL A 168 40.54 -38.77 -21.80
N ASP A 169 41.06 -37.54 -21.77
CA ASP A 169 42.25 -37.21 -22.55
C ASP A 169 43.09 -36.13 -21.84
N GLU A 170 44.33 -36.52 -21.58
CA GLU A 170 45.43 -35.72 -21.05
C GLU A 170 45.99 -34.77 -22.12
N VAL A 171 46.32 -33.53 -21.76
CA VAL A 171 47.42 -32.80 -22.43
C VAL A 171 48.20 -31.99 -21.39
N GLU A 172 49.46 -32.35 -21.26
CA GLU A 172 50.51 -31.75 -20.44
C GLU A 172 51.17 -30.53 -21.12
N GLU A 173 51.71 -29.66 -20.26
CA GLU A 173 52.80 -28.67 -20.47
C GLU A 173 52.60 -27.45 -21.40
N VAL A 174 52.96 -26.25 -20.91
CA VAL A 174 54.31 -25.66 -21.02
C VAL A 174 54.37 -24.35 -20.20
N LYS A 175 55.40 -24.25 -19.35
CA LYS A 175 55.86 -23.04 -18.65
C LYS A 175 56.52 -22.07 -19.62
N GLN A 176 56.17 -20.78 -19.58
CA GLN A 176 57.10 -19.70 -19.92
C GLN A 176 56.92 -18.49 -18.99
N ALA A 177 58.01 -18.17 -18.29
CA ALA A 177 58.17 -16.99 -17.46
C ALA A 177 58.63 -15.78 -18.31
N ALA A 178 58.14 -14.59 -17.97
CA ALA A 178 58.64 -13.31 -18.46
C ALA A 178 58.55 -12.24 -17.35
N PRO A 179 59.36 -11.16 -17.42
CA PRO A 179 59.99 -10.54 -16.26
C PRO A 179 59.22 -9.40 -15.62
N ALA A 180 59.60 -9.10 -14.37
CA ALA A 180 59.06 -8.05 -13.53
C ALA A 180 59.17 -6.65 -14.15
N ALA A 181 58.02 -5.98 -14.28
CA ALA A 181 57.92 -4.56 -14.58
C ALA A 181 57.52 -3.78 -13.32
N TYR A 182 58.21 -2.65 -13.12
CA TYR A 182 58.14 -1.73 -12.01
C TYR A 182 56.73 -1.11 -11.85
N VAL A 183 56.11 -1.24 -10.67
CA VAL A 183 54.82 -0.63 -10.32
C VAL A 183 55.07 0.60 -9.44
N PRO A 184 54.66 1.82 -9.83
CA PRO A 184 54.72 3.00 -8.96
C PRO A 184 53.63 2.94 -7.86
N PRO A 185 53.84 3.58 -6.69
CA PRO A 185 52.92 3.47 -5.56
C PRO A 185 51.54 4.11 -5.87
N PRO A 186 50.46 3.57 -5.29
CA PRO A 186 49.11 4.06 -5.56
C PRO A 186 48.88 5.48 -4.99
N PRO A 187 48.04 6.30 -5.64
CA PRO A 187 47.65 7.60 -5.12
C PRO A 187 46.87 7.46 -3.80
N PRO A 188 46.90 8.48 -2.93
CA PRO A 188 46.20 8.45 -1.65
C PRO A 188 44.69 8.26 -1.85
N PRO A 189 44.01 7.49 -0.97
CA PRO A 189 42.59 7.22 -1.11
C PRO A 189 41.77 8.51 -1.01
N PRO A 190 40.66 8.63 -1.77
CA PRO A 190 39.76 9.75 -1.65
C PRO A 190 39.19 9.83 -0.22
N PRO A 191 38.87 11.05 0.26
CA PRO A 191 38.33 11.25 1.60
C PRO A 191 37.07 10.38 1.78
N LYS A 192 36.99 9.72 2.94
CA LYS A 192 35.87 8.85 3.32
C LYS A 192 34.55 9.62 3.16
N PRO A 193 33.51 9.03 2.55
CA PRO A 193 32.19 9.62 2.55
C PRO A 193 31.72 9.80 4.00
N ILE A 194 31.16 10.97 4.27
CA ILE A 194 30.55 11.32 5.55
C ILE A 194 29.46 10.28 5.83
N ASP A 195 29.54 9.64 7.00
CA ASP A 195 28.59 8.65 7.48
C ASP A 195 27.24 9.32 7.77
N ASP A 196 26.37 9.39 6.76
CA ASP A 196 24.94 9.69 6.94
C ASP A 196 24.17 8.38 7.22
N ASP A 197 24.00 8.11 8.51
CA ASP A 197 22.96 7.33 9.19
C ASP A 197 22.30 6.13 8.47
N GLY A 198 22.48 4.94 9.06
CA GLY A 198 21.77 3.70 8.67
C GLY A 198 20.23 3.75 8.74
N ALA A 199 19.65 4.78 9.37
CA ALA A 199 18.22 5.08 9.29
C ALA A 199 17.79 5.54 7.87
N ASN A 200 18.69 6.22 7.14
CA ASN A 200 18.46 6.66 5.76
C ASN A 200 18.41 5.47 4.78
N ARG A 201 19.15 4.38 5.01
CA ARG A 201 19.16 3.23 4.07
C ARG A 201 17.84 2.45 4.02
N ARG A 202 17.08 2.36 5.12
CA ARG A 202 15.73 1.75 5.10
C ARG A 202 14.64 2.71 4.58
N GLN A 203 14.87 4.02 4.69
CA GLN A 203 14.05 5.04 4.03
C GLN A 203 14.39 5.21 2.54
N ALA A 204 15.57 4.75 2.10
CA ALA A 204 16.13 4.99 0.76
C ALA A 204 15.28 4.46 -0.40
N PHE A 205 14.24 3.66 -0.18
CA PHE A 205 13.32 3.23 -1.25
C PHE A 205 11.85 3.47 -0.91
N ARG A 206 11.57 4.50 -0.10
CA ARG A 206 10.20 4.96 0.14
C ARG A 206 10.06 6.41 -0.23
N VAL A 207 8.91 6.76 -0.79
CA VAL A 207 8.57 8.15 -1.07
C VAL A 207 7.09 8.39 -0.80
N ASN A 208 6.78 9.51 -0.16
CA ASN A 208 5.41 10.02 -0.14
C ASN A 208 5.21 10.82 -1.41
N ASP A 209 4.19 10.50 -2.19
CA ASP A 209 3.84 11.23 -3.40
C ASP A 209 2.32 11.32 -3.57
N GLU A 210 1.88 12.24 -4.42
CA GLU A 210 0.50 12.39 -4.83
C GLU A 210 0.38 11.94 -6.29
N ILE A 211 -0.15 10.73 -6.49
CA ILE A 211 -0.26 10.12 -7.81
C ILE A 211 -1.71 9.74 -8.13
N PRO A 212 -2.12 9.73 -9.41
CA PRO A 212 -3.36 9.10 -9.81
C PRO A 212 -3.32 7.61 -9.43
N PHE A 213 -4.28 7.21 -8.59
CA PHE A 213 -4.29 5.91 -7.94
C PHE A 213 -5.72 5.39 -7.82
N LEU A 214 -5.93 4.14 -8.23
CA LEU A 214 -7.17 3.41 -8.01
C LEU A 214 -6.83 2.06 -7.38
N TRP A 215 -7.75 1.53 -6.59
CA TRP A 215 -7.57 0.25 -5.95
C TRP A 215 -8.92 -0.46 -5.82
N ARG A 216 -8.93 -1.78 -5.89
CA ARG A 216 -10.15 -2.59 -5.78
C ARG A 216 -9.86 -3.90 -5.09
N VAL A 217 -10.76 -4.34 -4.22
CA VAL A 217 -10.73 -5.69 -3.64
C VAL A 217 -10.99 -6.70 -4.74
N VAL A 218 -10.13 -7.73 -4.79
CA VAL A 218 -10.28 -8.86 -5.70
C VAL A 218 -10.26 -10.17 -4.94
N THR A 219 -10.79 -11.21 -5.57
CA THR A 219 -10.76 -12.58 -5.07
C THR A 219 -9.39 -13.23 -5.26
N GLN A 220 -9.13 -14.32 -4.55
CA GLN A 220 -7.92 -15.15 -4.80
C GLN A 220 -7.90 -15.68 -6.23
N GLN A 221 -9.04 -16.11 -6.76
CA GLN A 221 -9.15 -16.62 -8.13
C GLN A 221 -8.70 -15.56 -9.15
N GLU A 222 -9.15 -14.30 -9.01
CA GLU A 222 -8.73 -13.22 -9.91
C GLU A 222 -7.22 -12.92 -9.81
N LEU A 223 -6.64 -13.05 -8.61
CA LEU A 223 -5.19 -12.92 -8.42
C LEU A 223 -4.43 -14.03 -9.14
N ASP A 224 -4.88 -15.27 -9.00
CA ASP A 224 -4.25 -16.45 -9.61
C ASP A 224 -4.36 -16.36 -11.14
N GLU A 225 -5.54 -16.03 -11.68
CA GLU A 225 -5.75 -15.79 -13.12
C GLU A 225 -4.82 -14.70 -13.67
N ALA A 226 -4.61 -13.62 -12.91
CA ALA A 226 -3.68 -12.56 -13.30
C ALA A 226 -2.22 -13.02 -13.27
N GLY A 227 -1.83 -13.86 -12.29
CA GLY A 227 -0.50 -14.43 -12.19
C GLY A 227 -0.18 -15.42 -13.31
N ASP A 228 -1.13 -16.30 -13.63
CA ASP A 228 -1.03 -17.26 -14.73
C ASP A 228 -0.90 -16.54 -16.08
N HIS A 229 -1.73 -15.52 -16.30
CA HIS A 229 -1.67 -14.74 -17.52
C HIS A 229 -0.36 -13.96 -17.65
N LEU A 230 0.11 -13.33 -16.57
CA LEU A 230 1.39 -12.64 -16.56
C LEU A 230 2.55 -13.60 -16.92
N SER A 231 2.50 -14.82 -16.38
CA SER A 231 3.51 -15.85 -16.68
C SER A 231 3.50 -16.27 -18.15
N ALA A 232 2.31 -16.29 -18.77
CA ALA A 232 2.14 -16.66 -20.17
C ALA A 232 2.50 -15.54 -21.16
N THR A 233 2.07 -14.29 -20.91
CA THR A 233 2.17 -13.19 -21.90
C THR A 233 3.10 -12.06 -21.51
N ARG A 234 3.62 -12.04 -20.28
CA ARG A 234 4.37 -10.93 -19.67
C ARG A 234 3.54 -9.64 -19.48
N GLU A 235 2.22 -9.73 -19.60
CA GLU A 235 1.30 -8.61 -19.42
C GLU A 235 0.19 -8.97 -18.43
N ILE A 236 -0.29 -7.95 -17.71
CA ILE A 236 -1.41 -8.08 -16.79
C ILE A 236 -2.68 -7.62 -17.51
N LEU A 237 -3.62 -8.56 -17.73
CA LEU A 237 -4.90 -8.24 -18.34
C LEU A 237 -5.78 -7.39 -17.43
N PRO A 238 -6.71 -6.61 -18.04
CA PRO A 238 -7.86 -6.11 -17.32
C PRO A 238 -8.62 -7.26 -16.63
N SER A 239 -9.06 -7.01 -15.40
CA SER A 239 -9.87 -8.00 -14.66
C SER A 239 -11.12 -8.37 -15.46
N ARG A 240 -11.66 -9.57 -15.21
CA ARG A 240 -12.91 -10.02 -15.84
C ARG A 240 -14.03 -8.99 -15.70
N ILE A 241 -14.18 -8.43 -14.50
CA ILE A 241 -15.18 -7.42 -14.18
C ILE A 241 -15.01 -6.17 -15.07
N GLU A 242 -13.78 -5.73 -15.32
CA GLU A 242 -13.53 -4.59 -16.21
C GLU A 242 -13.83 -4.92 -17.67
N ARG A 243 -13.51 -6.13 -18.13
CA ARG A 243 -13.89 -6.59 -19.47
C ARG A 243 -15.41 -6.63 -19.63
N ASP A 244 -16.12 -7.15 -18.65
CA ASP A 244 -17.59 -7.20 -18.64
C ASP A 244 -18.18 -5.77 -18.66
N TYR A 245 -17.58 -4.85 -17.91
CA TYR A 245 -17.97 -3.43 -17.90
C TYR A 245 -17.77 -2.77 -19.27
N LEU A 246 -16.61 -2.99 -19.91
CA LEU A 246 -16.31 -2.45 -21.24
C LEU A 246 -17.26 -3.02 -22.29
N SER A 247 -17.54 -4.32 -22.26
CA SER A 247 -18.49 -4.96 -23.17
C SER A 247 -19.91 -4.39 -23.01
N ALA A 248 -20.35 -4.14 -21.78
CA ALA A 248 -21.64 -3.50 -21.53
C ALA A 248 -21.70 -2.05 -22.04
N LEU A 249 -20.59 -1.30 -21.95
CA LEU A 249 -20.48 0.05 -22.53
C LEU A 249 -20.54 0.03 -24.07
N GLU A 250 -19.90 -0.94 -24.71
CA GLU A 250 -19.97 -1.12 -26.17
C GLU A 250 -21.41 -1.38 -26.62
N MET A 251 -22.11 -2.31 -25.97
CA MET A 251 -23.53 -2.59 -26.24
C MET A 251 -24.41 -1.34 -26.06
N ILE A 252 -24.15 -0.53 -25.03
CA ILE A 252 -24.85 0.75 -24.84
C ILE A 252 -24.53 1.74 -25.97
N SER A 253 -23.27 1.82 -26.41
CA SER A 253 -22.84 2.68 -27.50
C SER A 253 -23.58 2.35 -28.80
N GLU A 254 -23.74 1.05 -29.10
CA GLU A 254 -24.52 0.58 -30.25
C GLU A 254 -25.98 1.03 -30.14
N LEU A 255 -26.63 0.82 -28.99
CA LEU A 255 -28.02 1.23 -28.76
C LEU A 255 -28.20 2.75 -28.88
N ARG A 256 -27.21 3.53 -28.41
CA ARG A 256 -27.24 5.00 -28.52
C ARG A 256 -27.33 5.47 -29.96
N THR A 257 -26.75 4.77 -30.93
CA THR A 257 -26.85 5.17 -32.35
C THR A 257 -28.31 5.17 -32.85
N THR A 258 -29.11 4.20 -32.42
CA THR A 258 -30.54 4.09 -32.71
C THR A 258 -31.35 5.12 -31.92
N VAL A 259 -31.09 5.23 -30.62
CA VAL A 259 -31.78 6.19 -29.74
C VAL A 259 -31.50 7.62 -30.15
N ARG A 260 -30.30 7.96 -30.63
CA ARG A 260 -29.96 9.31 -31.11
C ARG A 260 -30.86 9.78 -32.25
N LYS A 261 -31.21 8.87 -33.18
CA LYS A 261 -32.06 9.20 -34.33
C LYS A 261 -33.51 9.46 -33.93
N ALA A 262 -34.07 8.64 -33.04
CA ALA A 262 -35.47 8.73 -32.63
C ALA A 262 -35.71 9.64 -31.40
N HIS A 263 -34.74 9.76 -30.50
CA HIS A 263 -34.84 10.40 -29.18
C HIS A 263 -33.56 11.18 -28.80
N PRO A 264 -33.22 12.28 -29.48
CA PRO A 264 -31.95 13.00 -29.27
C PRO A 264 -31.79 13.56 -27.85
N LYS A 265 -32.88 13.91 -27.17
CA LYS A 265 -32.85 14.35 -25.76
C LYS A 265 -32.52 13.20 -24.80
N ALA A 266 -33.01 11.99 -25.09
CA ALA A 266 -32.68 10.81 -24.30
C ALA A 266 -31.22 10.40 -24.51
N ASP A 267 -30.68 10.49 -25.74
CA ASP A 267 -29.26 10.22 -26.02
C ASP A 267 -28.34 11.14 -25.20
N LYS A 268 -28.64 12.45 -25.13
CA LYS A 268 -27.85 13.39 -24.29
C LYS A 268 -27.84 13.00 -22.81
N ASN A 269 -28.96 12.53 -22.27
CA ASN A 269 -29.01 12.05 -20.89
C ASN A 269 -28.25 10.73 -20.73
N THR A 270 -28.31 9.85 -21.73
CA THR A 270 -27.58 8.58 -21.76
C THR A 270 -26.08 8.80 -21.74
N GLU A 271 -25.57 9.68 -22.61
CA GLU A 271 -24.17 10.06 -22.64
C GLU A 271 -23.66 10.53 -21.29
N TRP A 272 -24.46 11.40 -20.66
CA TRP A 272 -24.18 11.91 -19.34
C TRP A 272 -24.12 10.76 -18.31
N PHE A 273 -25.13 9.86 -18.28
CA PHE A 273 -25.12 8.71 -17.38
C PHE A 273 -23.93 7.79 -17.61
N CYS A 274 -23.57 7.48 -18.86
CA CYS A 274 -22.39 6.66 -19.15
C CYS A 274 -21.10 7.27 -18.58
N HIS A 275 -20.93 8.59 -18.73
CA HIS A 275 -19.79 9.30 -18.15
C HIS A 275 -19.78 9.22 -16.62
N GLN A 276 -20.93 9.45 -15.98
CA GLN A 276 -21.06 9.37 -14.51
C GLN A 276 -20.78 7.96 -13.98
N LEU A 277 -21.40 6.95 -14.60
CA LEU A 277 -21.26 5.56 -14.18
C LEU A 277 -19.84 5.04 -14.40
N LYS A 278 -19.15 5.48 -15.48
CA LYS A 278 -17.74 5.16 -15.72
C LYS A 278 -16.83 5.68 -14.61
N ALA A 279 -16.95 6.97 -14.30
CA ALA A 279 -16.13 7.59 -13.26
C ALA A 279 -16.37 6.92 -11.90
N ARG A 280 -17.61 6.54 -11.58
CA ARG A 280 -17.94 5.89 -10.31
C ARG A 280 -17.56 4.41 -10.27
N PHE A 281 -17.71 3.66 -11.37
CA PHE A 281 -17.27 2.26 -11.48
C PHE A 281 -15.76 2.14 -11.27
N GLN A 282 -14.97 3.06 -11.85
CA GLN A 282 -13.52 3.10 -11.65
C GLN A 282 -13.12 3.30 -10.17
N ARG A 283 -14.05 3.79 -9.33
CA ARG A 283 -13.87 4.02 -7.89
C ARG A 283 -14.66 3.05 -7.01
N ALA A 284 -15.28 2.05 -7.63
CA ALA A 284 -15.96 0.98 -6.91
C ALA A 284 -14.88 0.02 -6.40
N ASN A 285 -14.57 0.13 -5.11
CA ASN A 285 -13.42 -0.59 -4.54
C ASN A 285 -13.85 -1.93 -3.92
N LEU A 286 -15.15 -2.11 -3.69
CA LEU A 286 -15.74 -3.29 -3.03
C LEU A 286 -16.65 -4.07 -3.98
N ALA A 287 -16.82 -5.37 -3.74
CA ALA A 287 -17.60 -6.25 -4.60
C ALA A 287 -19.06 -5.80 -4.77
N ASP A 288 -19.71 -5.39 -3.68
CA ASP A 288 -21.11 -4.93 -3.71
C ASP A 288 -21.26 -3.62 -4.50
N GLU A 289 -20.28 -2.74 -4.41
CA GLU A 289 -20.25 -1.48 -5.17
C GLU A 289 -20.10 -1.78 -6.66
N VAL A 290 -19.17 -2.67 -7.02
CA VAL A 290 -18.98 -3.11 -8.40
C VAL A 290 -20.27 -3.73 -8.94
N ALA A 291 -20.91 -4.62 -8.17
CA ALA A 291 -22.16 -5.26 -8.55
C ALA A 291 -23.29 -4.24 -8.80
N LEU A 292 -23.40 -3.21 -7.94
CA LEU A 292 -24.35 -2.12 -8.13
C LEU A 292 -24.11 -1.35 -9.42
N HIS A 293 -22.86 -1.00 -9.73
CA HIS A 293 -22.53 -0.28 -10.97
C HIS A 293 -22.82 -1.11 -12.22
N MET A 294 -22.52 -2.41 -12.20
CA MET A 294 -22.87 -3.32 -13.29
C MET A 294 -24.40 -3.43 -13.46
N ARG A 295 -25.15 -3.48 -12.35
CA ARG A 295 -26.62 -3.50 -12.36
C ARG A 295 -27.20 -2.22 -12.98
N LEU A 296 -26.69 -1.06 -12.56
CA LEU A 296 -27.07 0.25 -13.12
C LEU A 296 -26.79 0.34 -14.62
N LEU A 297 -25.63 -0.14 -15.07
CA LEU A 297 -25.26 -0.16 -16.48
C LEU A 297 -26.21 -1.05 -17.28
N ASN A 298 -26.53 -2.24 -16.77
CA ASN A 298 -27.50 -3.15 -17.39
C ASN A 298 -28.91 -2.54 -17.46
N HIS A 299 -29.35 -1.86 -16.40
CA HIS A 299 -30.63 -1.16 -16.38
C HIS A 299 -30.67 0.01 -17.36
N LEU A 300 -29.59 0.77 -17.48
CA LEU A 300 -29.45 1.80 -18.52
C LEU A 300 -29.57 1.18 -19.91
N GLY A 301 -28.86 0.07 -20.18
CA GLY A 301 -28.97 -0.66 -21.44
C GLY A 301 -30.41 -1.12 -21.73
N ASN A 302 -31.13 -1.63 -20.71
CA ASN A 302 -32.54 -2.01 -20.85
C ASN A 302 -33.44 -0.82 -21.18
N VAL A 303 -33.25 0.34 -20.53
CA VAL A 303 -33.97 1.58 -20.83
C VAL A 303 -33.76 1.98 -22.29
N LEU A 304 -32.51 1.91 -22.79
CA LEU A 304 -32.20 2.25 -24.18
C LEU A 304 -32.80 1.29 -25.20
N ARG A 305 -32.85 -0.01 -24.90
CA ARG A 305 -33.53 -0.99 -25.77
C ARG A 305 -35.01 -0.65 -25.90
N GLU A 306 -35.67 -0.25 -24.83
CA GLU A 306 -37.08 0.12 -24.88
C GLU A 306 -37.31 1.46 -25.60
N PHE A 307 -36.42 2.46 -25.43
CA PHE A 307 -36.44 3.66 -26.29
C PHE A 307 -36.26 3.30 -27.78
N ALA A 308 -35.30 2.43 -28.11
CA ALA A 308 -35.05 2.01 -29.48
C ALA A 308 -36.25 1.28 -30.11
N LYS A 309 -36.97 0.46 -29.33
CA LYS A 309 -38.19 -0.25 -29.78
C LYS A 309 -39.37 0.68 -30.07
N LEU A 310 -39.55 1.74 -29.29
CA LEU A 310 -40.64 2.69 -29.51
C LEU A 310 -40.52 3.39 -30.87
N GLY A 311 -39.29 3.71 -31.29
CA GLY A 311 -38.98 4.27 -32.61
C GLY A 311 -39.56 5.65 -32.92
N VAL A 312 -40.44 6.18 -32.07
CA VAL A 312 -41.15 7.45 -32.22
C VAL A 312 -40.89 8.32 -30.99
N PRO A 313 -40.62 9.62 -31.13
CA PRO A 313 -40.35 10.52 -30.01
C PRO A 313 -41.42 10.46 -28.91
N CYS A 314 -41.02 10.04 -27.71
CA CYS A 314 -41.87 10.01 -26.53
C CYS A 314 -41.46 11.09 -25.53
N ASN A 315 -42.37 12.03 -25.24
CA ASN A 315 -42.05 13.20 -24.42
C ASN A 315 -41.98 12.84 -22.92
N ARG A 316 -42.92 12.05 -22.40
CA ARG A 316 -43.00 11.75 -20.97
C ARG A 316 -41.84 10.87 -20.48
N PRO A 317 -41.50 9.73 -21.12
CA PRO A 317 -40.34 8.94 -20.69
C PRO A 317 -39.03 9.72 -20.77
N THR A 318 -38.86 10.56 -21.80
CA THR A 318 -37.70 11.45 -21.92
C THR A 318 -37.62 12.46 -20.76
N GLN A 319 -38.75 13.02 -20.33
CA GLN A 319 -38.82 13.92 -19.19
C GLN A 319 -38.47 13.19 -17.88
N ILE A 320 -39.03 12.00 -17.66
CA ILE A 320 -38.70 11.15 -16.49
C ILE A 320 -37.20 10.87 -16.47
N PHE A 321 -36.62 10.48 -17.60
CA PHE A 321 -35.18 10.21 -17.72
C PHE A 321 -34.32 11.45 -17.43
N GLN A 322 -34.79 12.64 -17.82
CA GLN A 322 -34.16 13.91 -17.44
C GLN A 322 -34.28 14.21 -15.94
N ILE A 323 -35.41 13.87 -15.32
CA ILE A 323 -35.62 14.02 -13.87
C ILE A 323 -34.70 13.06 -13.10
N LEU A 324 -34.50 11.82 -13.57
CA LEU A 324 -33.53 10.88 -12.99
C LEU A 324 -32.09 11.41 -13.05
N ARG A 325 -31.72 12.10 -14.13
CA ARG A 325 -30.43 12.80 -14.20
C ARG A 325 -30.32 13.85 -13.08
N ARG A 326 -31.36 14.66 -12.88
CA ARG A 326 -31.39 15.66 -11.79
C ARG A 326 -31.34 15.01 -10.41
N GLN A 327 -31.93 13.82 -10.25
CA GLN A 327 -31.85 13.04 -9.01
C GLN A 327 -30.39 12.71 -8.68
N LEU A 328 -29.64 12.17 -9.64
CA LEU A 328 -28.23 11.83 -9.45
C LEU A 328 -27.36 13.08 -9.26
N GLU A 329 -27.61 14.17 -10.00
CA GLU A 329 -26.92 15.46 -9.79
C GLU A 329 -27.14 16.00 -8.36
N ALA A 330 -28.37 15.89 -7.84
CA ALA A 330 -28.69 16.30 -6.47
C ALA A 330 -28.01 15.40 -5.43
N GLN A 331 -27.97 14.09 -5.66
CA GLN A 331 -27.24 13.14 -4.80
C GLN A 331 -25.73 13.43 -4.77
N ASN A 332 -25.11 13.71 -5.92
CA ASN A 332 -23.69 14.10 -6.01
C ASN A 332 -23.40 15.37 -5.18
N LYS A 333 -24.26 16.38 -5.29
CA LYS A 333 -24.12 17.61 -4.49
C LYS A 333 -24.28 17.33 -3.00
N GLN A 334 -25.24 16.49 -2.62
CA GLN A 334 -25.47 16.13 -1.23
C GLN A 334 -24.29 15.32 -0.65
N SER A 335 -23.67 14.42 -1.44
CA SER A 335 -22.52 13.65 -0.98
C SER A 335 -21.32 14.55 -0.71
N VAL A 336 -21.06 15.55 -1.57
CA VAL A 336 -20.03 16.58 -1.34
C VAL A 336 -20.31 17.38 -0.06
N LEU A 337 -21.55 17.85 0.15
CA LEU A 337 -21.93 18.58 1.37
C LEU A 337 -21.74 17.74 2.64
N ARG A 338 -22.13 16.45 2.61
CA ARG A 338 -21.94 15.55 3.77
C ARG A 338 -20.47 15.32 4.12
N ARG A 339 -19.54 15.47 3.17
CA ARG A 339 -18.10 15.32 3.39
C ARG A 339 -17.47 16.53 4.05
N ASN A 340 -18.11 17.70 3.98
CA ASN A 340 -17.57 18.92 4.55
C ASN A 340 -18.11 19.10 5.99
N PRO A 341 -17.25 19.00 7.03
CA PRO A 341 -17.67 19.17 8.42
C PRO A 341 -18.18 20.59 8.74
N ALA A 342 -17.91 21.57 7.86
CA ALA A 342 -18.43 22.94 7.94
C ALA A 342 -19.69 23.16 7.08
N ALA A 343 -20.24 22.11 6.46
CA ALA A 343 -21.42 22.25 5.62
C ALA A 343 -22.61 22.83 6.40
N ASP A 344 -23.25 23.84 5.81
CA ASP A 344 -24.44 24.48 6.35
C ASP A 344 -25.57 23.44 6.49
N LYS A 345 -26.10 23.29 7.71
CA LYS A 345 -27.26 22.41 7.99
C LYS A 345 -28.43 22.73 7.07
N LYS A 346 -28.61 24.01 6.73
CA LYS A 346 -29.65 24.46 5.81
C LYS A 346 -29.48 23.88 4.40
N ALA A 347 -28.25 23.84 3.89
CA ALA A 347 -27.97 23.26 2.58
C ALA A 347 -28.23 21.74 2.54
N VAL A 348 -27.98 21.04 3.64
CA VAL A 348 -28.31 19.60 3.78
C VAL A 348 -29.83 19.39 3.77
N GLU A 349 -30.58 20.20 4.51
CA GLU A 349 -32.04 20.16 4.55
C GLU A 349 -32.68 20.49 3.18
N GLU A 350 -32.16 21.51 2.50
CA GLU A 350 -32.57 21.88 1.14
C GLU A 350 -32.33 20.72 0.15
N GLY A 351 -31.19 20.02 0.28
CA GLY A 351 -30.90 18.82 -0.51
C GLY A 351 -31.90 17.69 -0.29
N ILE A 352 -32.31 17.46 0.97
CA ILE A 352 -33.33 16.45 1.31
C ILE A 352 -34.70 16.85 0.73
N ALA A 353 -35.08 18.13 0.85
CA ALA A 353 -36.33 18.63 0.30
C ALA A 353 -36.37 18.51 -1.24
N LEU A 354 -35.25 18.83 -1.90
CA LEU A 354 -35.10 18.67 -3.35
C LEU A 354 -35.24 17.21 -3.77
N LYS A 355 -34.63 16.27 -3.05
CA LYS A 355 -34.77 14.82 -3.31
C LYS A 355 -36.23 14.38 -3.28
N LYS A 356 -36.96 14.74 -2.21
CA LYS A 356 -38.40 14.42 -2.07
C LYS A 356 -39.26 15.04 -3.17
N ARG A 357 -38.90 16.23 -3.66
CA ARG A 357 -39.61 16.87 -4.79
C ARG A 357 -39.38 16.10 -6.09
N ILE A 358 -38.14 15.69 -6.35
CA ILE A 358 -37.77 14.90 -7.53
C ILE A 358 -38.51 13.55 -7.52
N GLU A 359 -38.55 12.86 -6.38
CA GLU A 359 -39.29 11.59 -6.22
C GLU A 359 -40.78 11.75 -6.58
N LYS A 360 -41.42 12.83 -6.13
CA LYS A 360 -42.82 13.15 -6.50
C LYS A 360 -42.99 13.46 -7.98
N GLU A 361 -42.04 14.16 -8.60
CA GLU A 361 -42.06 14.46 -10.03
C GLU A 361 -41.90 13.18 -10.87
N ILE A 362 -41.06 12.22 -10.43
CA ILE A 362 -40.94 10.89 -11.06
C ILE A 362 -42.26 10.14 -10.96
N ALA A 363 -42.83 10.01 -9.75
CA ALA A 363 -44.09 9.28 -9.53
C ALA A 363 -45.23 9.84 -10.39
N LYS A 364 -45.40 11.17 -10.40
CA LYS A 364 -46.40 11.84 -11.24
C LYS A 364 -46.13 11.62 -12.73
N GLY A 365 -44.86 11.60 -13.16
CA GLY A 365 -44.48 11.28 -14.52
C GLY A 365 -44.88 9.86 -14.93
N MET A 366 -44.67 8.90 -14.04
CA MET A 366 -45.00 7.48 -14.24
C MET A 366 -46.51 7.24 -14.34
N GLU A 367 -47.32 7.89 -13.49
CA GLU A 367 -48.79 7.79 -13.52
C GLU A 367 -49.40 8.29 -14.83
N LEU A 368 -48.70 9.21 -15.51
CA LEU A 368 -49.16 9.81 -16.75
C LEU A 368 -48.64 9.07 -17.99
N LEU A 369 -47.97 7.92 -17.87
CA LEU A 369 -47.45 7.21 -19.05
C LEU A 369 -48.58 6.61 -19.89
N ASP A 370 -48.42 6.65 -21.22
CA ASP A 370 -49.36 5.98 -22.12
C ASP A 370 -49.17 4.45 -22.02
N PRO A 371 -50.19 3.62 -22.34
CA PRO A 371 -50.08 2.16 -22.24
C PRO A 371 -48.89 1.56 -23.02
N LYS A 372 -48.53 2.18 -24.15
CA LYS A 372 -47.37 1.78 -24.97
C LYS A 372 -46.03 2.11 -24.31
N GLU A 373 -46.00 3.06 -23.39
CA GLU A 373 -44.81 3.53 -22.68
C GLU A 373 -44.62 2.82 -21.33
N MET A 374 -45.61 2.07 -20.85
CA MET A 374 -45.61 1.44 -19.52
C MET A 374 -44.39 0.52 -19.28
N LEU A 375 -43.95 -0.22 -20.30
CA LEU A 375 -42.77 -1.08 -20.18
C LEU A 375 -41.49 -0.26 -19.98
N LEU A 376 -41.34 0.84 -20.73
CA LEU A 376 -40.23 1.78 -20.56
C LEU A 376 -40.31 2.47 -19.19
N GLY A 377 -41.51 2.83 -18.73
CA GLY A 377 -41.78 3.32 -17.38
C GLY A 377 -41.28 2.37 -16.29
N ALA A 378 -41.62 1.09 -16.40
CA ALA A 378 -41.14 0.06 -15.48
C ALA A 378 -39.60 -0.05 -15.47
N LYS A 379 -38.94 0.04 -16.63
CA LYS A 379 -37.46 0.05 -16.72
C LYS A 379 -36.84 1.30 -16.12
N LEU A 380 -37.45 2.46 -16.34
CA LEU A 380 -37.04 3.72 -15.72
C LEU A 380 -37.22 3.69 -14.20
N GLN A 381 -38.27 3.05 -13.68
CA GLN A 381 -38.47 2.87 -12.24
C GLN A 381 -37.42 1.93 -11.64
N GLN A 382 -37.10 0.81 -12.31
CA GLN A 382 -36.02 -0.08 -11.89
C GLN A 382 -34.67 0.66 -11.81
N PHE A 383 -34.36 1.44 -12.85
CA PHE A 383 -33.16 2.27 -12.86
C PHE A 383 -33.16 3.33 -11.75
N SER A 384 -34.30 3.98 -11.50
CA SER A 384 -34.49 4.95 -10.40
C SER A 384 -34.19 4.33 -9.03
N ASN A 385 -34.70 3.12 -8.78
CA ASN A 385 -34.51 2.46 -7.48
C ASN A 385 -33.03 2.16 -7.21
N ASP A 386 -32.29 1.68 -8.21
CA ASP A 386 -30.85 1.43 -8.05
C ASP A 386 -30.03 2.74 -7.96
N LEU A 387 -30.48 3.81 -8.62
CA LEU A 387 -29.86 5.14 -8.46
C LEU A 387 -30.00 5.65 -7.02
N GLU A 388 -31.04 5.26 -6.29
CA GLU A 388 -31.16 5.60 -4.87
C GLU A 388 -30.16 4.85 -3.99
N GLU A 389 -29.90 3.58 -4.31
CA GLU A 389 -28.88 2.76 -3.63
C GLU A 389 -27.48 3.38 -3.79
N LEU A 390 -27.18 3.94 -4.95
CA LEU A 390 -25.93 4.64 -5.25
C LEU A 390 -25.63 5.81 -4.28
N GLY A 391 -26.67 6.49 -3.80
CA GLY A 391 -26.54 7.58 -2.82
C GLY A 391 -26.07 7.13 -1.43
N SER A 392 -26.09 5.82 -1.16
CA SER A 392 -25.64 5.21 0.10
C SER A 392 -24.20 4.71 0.05
N VAL A 393 -23.62 4.55 -1.15
CA VAL A 393 -22.25 4.10 -1.35
C VAL A 393 -21.28 5.12 -0.76
N ASN A 394 -20.45 4.66 0.18
CA ASN A 394 -19.45 5.50 0.84
C ASN A 394 -18.25 5.71 -0.09
N GLU A 395 -18.40 6.58 -1.08
CA GLU A 395 -17.35 6.82 -2.07
C GLU A 395 -16.03 7.26 -1.40
N ASP A 396 -14.93 6.63 -1.82
CA ASP A 396 -13.60 6.91 -1.27
C ASP A 396 -12.99 8.11 -2.00
N TYR A 397 -12.78 9.21 -1.28
CA TYR A 397 -12.12 10.41 -1.83
C TYR A 397 -10.95 10.85 -0.95
N PRO A 398 -9.78 11.15 -1.55
CA PRO A 398 -8.62 11.67 -0.86
C PRO A 398 -8.79 13.15 -0.47
N SER A 399 -9.59 13.94 -1.19
CA SER A 399 -9.96 15.30 -0.80
C SER A 399 -11.47 15.56 -0.97
N PRO A 400 -12.11 16.36 -0.10
CA PRO A 400 -13.49 16.82 -0.31
C PRO A 400 -13.63 17.77 -1.52
N GLU A 401 -12.52 18.34 -2.02
CA GLU A 401 -12.47 19.26 -3.15
C GLU A 401 -12.28 18.57 -4.50
N ASP A 402 -11.98 17.27 -4.50
CA ASP A 402 -11.76 16.52 -5.74
C ASP A 402 -13.01 16.50 -6.61
N ASP A 403 -12.82 16.70 -7.92
CA ASP A 403 -13.91 16.63 -8.87
C ASP A 403 -14.50 15.21 -8.88
N SER A 404 -15.76 15.11 -8.45
CA SER A 404 -16.56 13.89 -8.50
C SER A 404 -16.63 13.27 -9.89
N LEU A 405 -16.26 13.98 -10.95
CA LEU A 405 -16.29 13.51 -12.33
C LEU A 405 -14.92 13.15 -12.90
N SER A 406 -13.82 13.41 -12.19
CA SER A 406 -12.49 13.10 -12.70
C SER A 406 -12.25 11.59 -12.76
N GLU A 407 -11.93 11.05 -13.94
CA GLU A 407 -11.52 9.64 -14.09
C GLU A 407 -10.21 9.33 -13.34
N LEU A 408 -9.43 10.37 -13.03
CA LEU A 408 -8.14 10.26 -12.35
C LEU A 408 -8.19 11.08 -11.07
N ILE A 409 -8.28 10.37 -9.95
CA ILE A 409 -8.17 10.97 -8.62
C ILE A 409 -6.76 10.71 -8.10
N THR A 410 -6.13 11.77 -7.64
CA THR A 410 -4.79 11.73 -7.07
C THR A 410 -4.89 11.36 -5.60
N TYR A 411 -4.20 10.30 -5.17
CA TYR A 411 -4.14 9.91 -3.77
C TYR A 411 -2.76 10.21 -3.20
N PRO A 412 -2.70 10.70 -1.94
CA PRO A 412 -1.46 10.70 -1.19
C PRO A 412 -1.11 9.25 -0.84
N VAL A 413 -0.02 8.76 -1.42
CA VAL A 413 0.47 7.39 -1.26
C VAL A 413 1.88 7.38 -0.68
N ASN A 414 2.21 6.35 0.07
CA ASN A 414 3.59 6.00 0.39
C ASN A 414 3.98 4.83 -0.51
N LEU A 415 4.83 5.11 -1.50
CA LEU A 415 5.33 4.11 -2.44
C LEU A 415 6.62 3.49 -1.90
N SER A 416 6.78 2.20 -2.16
CA SER A 416 8.02 1.48 -1.97
C SER A 416 8.19 0.43 -3.07
N ALA A 417 9.40 -0.08 -3.27
CA ALA A 417 9.66 -1.12 -4.28
C ALA A 417 8.77 -2.37 -4.13
N ASN A 418 8.28 -2.66 -2.91
CA ASN A 418 7.55 -3.89 -2.60
C ASN A 418 6.09 -3.65 -2.18
N GLY A 419 5.62 -2.40 -2.17
CA GLY A 419 4.30 -2.13 -1.61
C GLY A 419 3.88 -0.68 -1.68
N VAL A 420 2.57 -0.48 -1.48
CA VAL A 420 1.88 0.80 -1.55
C VAL A 420 1.06 0.98 -0.29
N ALA A 421 1.23 2.12 0.37
CA ALA A 421 0.40 2.53 1.49
C ALA A 421 -0.49 3.72 1.08
N PHE A 422 -1.77 3.66 1.42
CA PHE A 422 -2.74 4.69 1.08
C PHE A 422 -3.76 4.86 2.21
N ARG A 423 -4.62 5.86 2.10
CA ARG A 423 -5.72 6.10 3.04
C ARG A 423 -7.06 5.88 2.35
N THR A 424 -7.99 5.26 3.05
CA THR A 424 -9.34 4.99 2.54
C THR A 424 -10.41 5.22 3.61
N ARG A 425 -11.64 5.54 3.21
CA ARG A 425 -12.83 5.52 4.07
C ARG A 425 -13.56 4.17 4.09
N LYS A 426 -13.10 3.19 3.32
CA LYS A 426 -13.70 1.84 3.29
C LYS A 426 -13.33 1.08 4.56
N HIS A 427 -14.33 0.80 5.41
CA HIS A 427 -14.14 0.09 6.68
C HIS A 427 -14.18 -1.44 6.55
N GLU A 428 -14.71 -1.95 5.45
CA GLU A 428 -14.88 -3.39 5.18
C GLU A 428 -13.57 -4.08 4.76
N LEU A 429 -12.50 -3.31 4.54
CA LEU A 429 -11.19 -3.84 4.23
C LEU A 429 -10.57 -4.51 5.46
N HIS A 430 -10.02 -5.71 5.29
CA HIS A 430 -9.31 -6.44 6.34
C HIS A 430 -7.93 -6.95 5.90
N LYS A 431 -7.05 -7.19 6.87
CA LYS A 431 -5.73 -7.76 6.61
C LYS A 431 -5.90 -9.15 5.97
N GLY A 432 -5.12 -9.40 4.93
CA GLY A 432 -5.16 -10.65 4.17
C GLY A 432 -5.97 -10.59 2.88
N MET A 433 -6.83 -9.58 2.69
CA MET A 433 -7.53 -9.36 1.42
C MET A 433 -6.55 -9.07 0.29
N TYR A 434 -6.97 -9.40 -0.93
CA TYR A 434 -6.24 -9.04 -2.14
C TYR A 434 -6.82 -7.80 -2.77
N VAL A 435 -5.93 -6.98 -3.31
CA VAL A 435 -6.27 -5.73 -3.97
C VAL A 435 -5.59 -5.67 -5.32
N GLU A 436 -6.36 -5.33 -6.33
CA GLU A 436 -5.84 -4.78 -7.57
C GLU A 436 -5.55 -3.29 -7.37
N MET A 437 -4.46 -2.81 -7.96
CA MET A 437 -4.05 -1.42 -7.91
C MET A 437 -3.74 -0.94 -9.33
N LEU A 438 -4.28 0.21 -9.70
CA LEU A 438 -3.89 0.95 -10.88
C LEU A 438 -3.17 2.22 -10.44
N LEU A 439 -1.88 2.32 -10.77
CA LEU A 439 -1.04 3.43 -10.40
C LEU A 439 -0.57 4.13 -11.66
N LYS A 440 -0.66 5.47 -11.69
CA LYS A 440 0.07 6.24 -12.70
C LYS A 440 1.39 6.70 -12.11
N LEU A 441 2.49 6.34 -12.75
CA LEU A 441 3.84 6.70 -12.35
C LEU A 441 4.41 7.65 -13.38
N ASN A 442 5.22 8.59 -12.92
CA ASN A 442 5.95 9.52 -13.79
C ASN A 442 7.45 9.33 -13.52
N PRO A 443 8.13 8.39 -14.21
CA PRO A 443 9.52 8.03 -13.90
C PRO A 443 10.53 9.11 -14.35
N ASP A 444 10.23 9.85 -15.41
CA ASP A 444 11.14 10.83 -16.03
C ASP A 444 10.74 12.30 -15.78
N GLY A 445 9.60 12.53 -15.13
CA GLY A 445 9.04 13.86 -14.90
C GLY A 445 8.21 14.40 -16.06
N ARG A 446 8.08 13.69 -17.18
CA ARG A 446 7.44 14.17 -18.40
C ARG A 446 6.00 13.71 -18.55
N GLU A 447 5.76 12.42 -18.35
CA GLU A 447 4.44 11.82 -18.60
C GLU A 447 4.02 10.81 -17.54
N TRP A 448 2.72 10.75 -17.30
CA TRP A 448 2.11 9.76 -16.41
C TRP A 448 1.82 8.47 -17.19
N ARG A 449 2.49 7.38 -16.80
CA ARG A 449 2.30 6.04 -17.36
C ARG A 449 1.48 5.19 -16.41
N GLN A 450 0.43 4.56 -16.93
CA GLN A 450 -0.47 3.73 -16.13
C GLN A 450 0.06 2.31 -16.03
N HIS A 451 0.02 1.77 -14.81
CA HIS A 451 0.38 0.39 -14.52
C HIS A 451 -0.67 -0.28 -13.66
N ARG A 452 -0.84 -1.57 -13.88
CA ARG A 452 -1.69 -2.45 -13.08
C ARG A 452 -0.80 -3.40 -12.31
N CYS A 453 -1.11 -3.63 -11.05
CA CYS A 453 -0.49 -4.66 -10.23
C CYS A 453 -1.49 -5.19 -9.21
N TYR A 454 -1.17 -6.33 -8.60
CA TYR A 454 -1.98 -6.91 -7.55
C TYR A 454 -1.14 -7.08 -6.29
N GLY A 455 -1.79 -6.91 -5.14
CA GLY A 455 -1.15 -7.01 -3.85
C GLY A 455 -2.06 -7.60 -2.78
N LYS A 456 -1.45 -7.82 -1.61
CA LYS A 456 -2.12 -8.30 -0.41
C LYS A 456 -2.09 -7.24 0.66
N VAL A 457 -3.22 -7.00 1.30
CA VAL A 457 -3.31 -6.06 2.43
C VAL A 457 -2.58 -6.67 3.63
N VAL A 458 -1.48 -6.04 4.05
CA VAL A 458 -0.62 -6.52 5.14
C VAL A 458 -0.84 -5.76 6.45
N MET A 459 -1.33 -4.52 6.36
CA MET A 459 -1.59 -3.69 7.53
C MET A 459 -2.80 -2.80 7.29
N ILE A 460 -3.61 -2.67 8.33
CA ILE A 460 -4.69 -1.69 8.41
C ILE A 460 -4.59 -1.03 9.78
N LYS A 461 -4.61 0.30 9.82
CA LYS A 461 -4.58 1.10 11.05
C LYS A 461 -5.53 2.28 10.94
N GLY A 462 -6.39 2.47 11.93
CA GLY A 462 -7.35 3.57 11.98
C GLY A 462 -8.65 3.17 12.67
N PRO A 463 -9.72 3.95 12.51
CA PRO A 463 -9.76 5.22 11.76
C PRO A 463 -8.94 6.34 12.40
N ASP A 464 -8.39 7.25 11.59
CA ASP A 464 -7.79 8.50 12.07
C ASP A 464 -8.84 9.58 12.39
N SER A 465 -8.40 10.77 12.80
CA SER A 465 -9.29 11.90 13.12
C SER A 465 -10.16 12.37 11.96
N SER A 466 -9.83 11.98 10.73
CA SER A 466 -10.60 12.26 9.51
C SER A 466 -11.45 11.08 9.08
N HIS A 467 -11.64 10.09 9.97
CA HIS A 467 -12.35 8.85 9.72
C HIS A 467 -11.75 8.00 8.58
N ARG A 468 -10.44 8.11 8.34
CA ARG A 468 -9.75 7.30 7.30
C ARG A 468 -8.93 6.18 7.92
N MET A 469 -8.97 5.02 7.28
CA MET A 469 -8.12 3.87 7.52
C MET A 469 -6.82 4.03 6.73
N ARG A 470 -5.68 3.83 7.38
CA ARG A 470 -4.38 3.68 6.73
C ARG A 470 -4.21 2.22 6.35
N VAL A 471 -3.94 1.97 5.08
CA VAL A 471 -3.79 0.64 4.52
C VAL A 471 -2.39 0.54 3.94
N ALA A 472 -1.70 -0.57 4.20
CA ALA A 472 -0.50 -0.94 3.46
C ALA A 472 -0.73 -2.28 2.77
N SER A 473 -0.37 -2.31 1.49
CA SER A 473 -0.42 -3.48 0.63
C SER A 473 0.98 -3.86 0.19
N MET A 474 1.25 -5.16 0.16
CA MET A 474 2.46 -5.75 -0.42
C MET A 474 2.14 -6.16 -1.85
N ILE A 475 2.94 -5.74 -2.82
CA ILE A 475 2.75 -6.12 -4.22
C ILE A 475 3.16 -7.58 -4.40
N LEU A 476 2.31 -8.37 -5.06
CA LEU A 476 2.51 -9.80 -5.31
C LEU A 476 2.71 -10.09 -6.80
N VAL A 477 1.85 -9.51 -7.65
CA VAL A 477 1.85 -9.73 -9.11
C VAL A 477 2.09 -8.39 -9.79
N GLN A 478 3.17 -8.30 -10.55
CA GLN A 478 3.58 -7.08 -11.26
C GLN A 478 4.45 -7.42 -12.48
N THR A 479 4.41 -6.59 -13.51
CA THR A 479 5.34 -6.72 -14.64
C THR A 479 6.74 -6.24 -14.27
N THR A 480 7.79 -6.77 -14.92
CA THR A 480 9.16 -6.27 -14.77
C THR A 480 9.27 -4.79 -15.13
N GLN A 481 8.58 -4.37 -16.19
CA GLN A 481 8.51 -2.97 -16.61
C GLN A 481 7.91 -2.07 -15.51
N PHE A 482 6.87 -2.51 -14.80
CA PHE A 482 6.32 -1.76 -13.68
C PHE A 482 7.34 -1.61 -12.56
N GLN A 483 8.03 -2.68 -12.20
CA GLN A 483 9.03 -2.64 -11.12
C GLN A 483 10.15 -1.64 -11.43
N GLU A 484 10.65 -1.62 -12.67
CA GLU A 484 11.66 -0.66 -13.12
C GLU A 484 11.13 0.78 -13.07
N GLN A 485 9.91 1.03 -13.58
CA GLN A 485 9.33 2.37 -13.60
C GLN A 485 8.97 2.88 -12.20
N LEU A 486 8.53 1.99 -11.30
CA LEU A 486 8.31 2.29 -9.89
C LEU A 486 9.61 2.71 -9.22
N TYR A 487 10.69 1.97 -9.45
CA TYR A 487 12.00 2.30 -8.92
C TYR A 487 12.49 3.66 -9.42
N GLN A 488 12.44 3.89 -10.74
CA GLN A 488 12.84 5.16 -11.35
C GLN A 488 12.02 6.34 -10.81
N HIS A 489 10.71 6.16 -10.68
CA HIS A 489 9.82 7.17 -10.11
C HIS A 489 10.17 7.48 -8.66
N ILE A 490 10.40 6.47 -7.81
CA ILE A 490 10.82 6.66 -6.41
C ILE A 490 12.13 7.43 -6.33
N VAL A 491 13.15 7.02 -7.11
CA VAL A 491 14.47 7.68 -7.13
C VAL A 491 14.35 9.14 -7.58
N ARG A 492 13.56 9.42 -8.64
CA ARG A 492 13.31 10.79 -9.09
C ARG A 492 12.67 11.63 -7.99
N LYS A 493 11.60 11.13 -7.38
CA LYS A 493 10.87 11.86 -6.33
C LYS A 493 11.71 12.09 -5.07
N GLN A 494 12.58 11.15 -4.71
CA GLN A 494 13.54 11.37 -3.63
C GLN A 494 14.55 12.46 -3.96
N ARG A 495 15.05 12.52 -5.19
CA ARG A 495 15.93 13.61 -5.63
C ARG A 495 15.23 14.96 -5.57
N GLU A 496 13.97 15.06 -6.01
CA GLU A 496 13.15 16.27 -5.88
C GLU A 496 13.00 16.69 -4.41
N GLN A 497 12.64 15.77 -3.52
CA GLN A 497 12.50 16.06 -2.10
C GLN A 497 13.82 16.47 -1.43
N LEU A 498 14.96 15.99 -1.91
CA LEU A 498 16.27 16.43 -1.45
C LEU A 498 16.61 17.83 -1.96
N SER A 499 16.36 18.13 -3.24
CA SER A 499 16.55 19.47 -3.80
C SER A 499 15.70 20.51 -3.10
N ASP A 500 14.42 20.23 -2.87
CA ASP A 500 13.49 21.13 -2.18
C ASP A 500 13.96 21.44 -0.74
N ARG A 501 14.55 20.46 -0.06
CA ARG A 501 15.12 20.67 1.29
C ARG A 501 16.35 21.56 1.28
N VAL A 502 17.19 21.47 0.25
CA VAL A 502 18.37 22.31 0.10
C VAL A 502 17.97 23.75 -0.21
N GLU A 503 16.98 23.97 -1.09
CA GLU A 503 16.45 25.31 -1.39
C GLU A 503 15.77 25.97 -0.18
N VAL A 504 15.00 25.20 0.61
CA VAL A 504 14.35 25.71 1.84
C VAL A 504 15.37 25.99 2.95
N ALA A 505 16.52 25.30 2.97
CA ALA A 505 17.59 25.53 3.93
C ALA A 505 18.43 26.79 3.65
N GLY A 506 18.21 27.49 2.52
CA GLY A 506 18.77 28.81 2.25
C GLY A 506 20.30 28.84 2.15
N TYR A 507 20.85 27.96 1.29
CA TYR A 507 22.23 28.09 0.79
C TYR A 507 22.25 28.74 -0.59
#